data_AF-A0A2M9E3P4-F1
#
_entry.id   AF-A0A2M9E3P4-F1
#
_cell.length_a   1.000
_cell.length_b   1.000
_cell.length_c   1.000
_cell.angle_alpha   90.00
_cell.angle_beta   90.00
_cell.angle_gamma   90.00
#
_symmetry.space_group_name_H-M   'P 1'
#
loop_
_entity.id
_entity.type
_entity.pdbx_description
1 polymer ?
#
loop_
_entity_poly.entity_id
_entity_poly.type
_entity_poly.pdbx_seq_one_letter_code
_entity_poly.pdbx_strand_id
1 'polypeptide(L)'
;MKNAWLALLLLQTACAPETVLDASLPGDVSRFIERRDLCDHFRGEIPDPDDHRRMAGAVSNISRYCTGTDAELALLRARYIDSPRVRQLLAGYETKIEADPD
;
A
#
# COMPACT_ATOMS: atom_id res chain seq x y z
N MET A 1 -1.45 -44.03 55.64
CA MET A 1 -2.70 -43.25 55.49
C MET A 1 -2.86 -42.97 54.02
N LYS A 2 -4.11 -43.13 53.54
CA LYS A 2 -4.60 -42.90 52.18
C LYS A 2 -4.13 -41.51 51.70
N ASN A 3 -3.91 -41.26 50.41
CA ASN A 3 -4.96 -40.78 49.53
C ASN A 3 -4.55 -40.94 48.06
N ALA A 4 -5.33 -41.74 47.35
CA ALA A 4 -5.38 -41.80 45.89
C ALA A 4 -6.42 -40.80 45.40
N TRP A 5 -6.06 -39.87 44.51
CA TRP A 5 -7.02 -39.21 43.61
C TRP A 5 -6.33 -38.89 42.28
N LEU A 6 -6.74 -39.64 41.25
CA LEU A 6 -6.54 -39.29 39.85
C LEU A 6 -7.34 -38.02 39.52
N ALA A 7 -6.77 -37.11 38.72
CA ALA A 7 -7.55 -36.30 37.79
C ALA A 7 -6.65 -35.80 36.64
N LEU A 8 -6.79 -36.51 35.54
CA LEU A 8 -6.49 -36.14 34.16
C LEU A 8 -6.99 -34.72 33.84
N LEU A 9 -6.14 -33.84 33.31
CA LEU A 9 -6.55 -32.78 32.38
C LEU A 9 -5.32 -32.33 31.58
N LEU A 10 -5.16 -32.99 30.42
CA LEU A 10 -4.32 -32.57 29.32
C LEU A 10 -4.74 -31.15 28.89
N LEU A 11 -4.00 -30.13 29.32
CA LEU A 11 -4.08 -28.81 28.69
C LEU A 11 -3.28 -28.90 27.38
N GLN A 12 -3.89 -29.53 26.38
CA GLN A 12 -3.45 -29.41 25.00
C GLN A 12 -3.73 -27.98 24.58
N THR A 13 -2.73 -27.11 24.73
CA THR A 13 -2.69 -25.85 23.99
C THR A 13 -2.60 -26.21 22.51
N ALA A 14 -3.76 -26.32 21.86
CA ALA A 14 -3.86 -26.31 20.42
C ALA A 14 -3.35 -24.95 19.95
N CYS A 15 -2.06 -24.85 19.68
CA CYS A 15 -1.51 -23.84 18.80
C CYS A 15 -2.08 -24.19 17.41
N ALA A 16 -3.26 -23.67 17.10
CA ALA A 16 -3.74 -23.69 15.73
C ALA A 16 -2.71 -22.89 14.92
N PRO A 17 -2.18 -23.43 13.80
CA PRO A 17 -1.47 -22.59 12.87
C PRO A 17 -2.50 -21.57 12.39
N GLU A 18 -2.34 -20.30 12.77
CA GLU A 18 -2.93 -19.23 12.00
C GLU A 18 -2.36 -19.45 10.59
N THR A 19 -3.20 -19.95 9.69
CA THR A 19 -2.92 -19.86 8.26
C THR A 19 -2.90 -18.38 7.97
N VAL A 20 -1.76 -17.75 8.20
CA VAL A 20 -1.38 -16.51 7.55
C VAL A 20 -1.24 -16.93 6.10
N LEU A 21 -2.38 -16.99 5.39
CA LEU A 21 -2.38 -16.89 3.95
C LEU A 21 -1.61 -15.60 3.70
N ASP A 22 -0.36 -15.76 3.31
CA ASP A 22 0.44 -14.68 2.76
C ASP A 22 -0.25 -14.28 1.46
N ALA A 23 -1.32 -13.50 1.62
CA ALA A 23 -2.06 -12.93 0.53
C ALA A 23 -1.19 -11.78 0.03
N SER A 24 -0.17 -12.11 -0.75
CA SER A 24 0.58 -11.13 -1.52
C SER A 24 -0.42 -10.23 -2.24
N LEU A 25 -0.17 -8.92 -2.25
CA LEU A 25 -1.05 -7.99 -2.97
C LEU A 25 -1.12 -8.36 -4.46
N PRO A 26 -2.25 -8.10 -5.12
CA PRO A 26 -2.32 -8.20 -6.57
C PRO A 26 -1.20 -7.39 -7.22
N GLY A 27 -0.56 -7.95 -8.25
CA GLY A 27 0.65 -7.35 -8.81
C GLY A 27 0.45 -5.96 -9.42
N ASP A 28 -0.75 -5.66 -9.91
CA ASP A 28 -1.13 -4.31 -10.38
C ASP A 28 -1.24 -3.31 -9.22
N VAL A 29 -1.83 -3.71 -8.09
CA VAL A 29 -1.88 -2.90 -6.87
C VAL A 29 -0.47 -2.63 -6.34
N SER A 30 0.41 -3.64 -6.27
CA SER A 30 1.79 -3.45 -5.82
C SER A 30 2.57 -2.50 -6.71
N ARG A 31 2.48 -2.66 -8.03
CA ARG A 31 3.16 -1.76 -8.99
C ARG A 31 2.63 -0.33 -8.91
N PHE A 32 1.32 -0.16 -8.72
CA PHE A 32 0.73 1.14 -8.52
C PHE A 32 1.28 1.81 -7.26
N ILE A 33 1.30 1.09 -6.13
CA ILE A 33 1.85 1.59 -4.85
C ILE A 33 3.30 2.02 -5.04
N GLU A 34 4.16 1.17 -5.59
CA GLU A 34 5.58 1.49 -5.82
C GLU A 34 5.77 2.76 -6.66
N ARG A 35 5.00 2.91 -7.73
CA ARG A 35 5.08 4.09 -8.61
C ARG A 35 4.49 5.34 -7.95
N ARG A 36 3.32 5.23 -7.32
CA ARG A 36 2.62 6.35 -6.70
C ARG A 36 3.39 6.87 -5.49
N ASP A 37 3.99 5.99 -4.68
CA ASP A 37 4.84 6.38 -3.54
C ASP A 37 6.08 7.16 -3.99
N LEU A 38 6.73 6.77 -5.09
CA LEU A 38 7.84 7.55 -5.65
C LEU A 38 7.37 8.94 -6.12
N CYS A 39 6.22 8.99 -6.76
CA CYS A 39 5.59 10.25 -7.17
C CYS A 39 5.24 11.14 -5.96
N ASP A 40 4.71 10.56 -4.87
CA ASP A 40 4.41 11.26 -3.61
C ASP A 40 5.68 11.78 -2.93
N HIS A 41 6.75 10.98 -2.94
CA HIS A 41 8.07 11.39 -2.44
C HIS A 41 8.61 12.61 -3.20
N PHE A 42 8.64 12.57 -4.54
CA PHE A 42 9.17 13.70 -5.31
C PHE A 42 8.31 14.97 -5.22
N ARG A 43 6.99 14.85 -5.08
CA ARG A 43 6.14 16.04 -4.87
C ARG A 43 6.30 16.64 -3.47
N GLY A 44 6.67 15.83 -2.48
CA GLY A 44 6.94 16.28 -1.12
C GLY A 44 8.33 16.92 -0.94
N GLU A 45 9.27 16.61 -1.84
CA GLU A 45 10.67 17.08 -1.79
C GLU A 45 10.98 18.11 -2.87
N ILE A 46 10.15 19.16 -2.99
CA ILE A 46 10.40 20.25 -3.95
C ILE A 46 11.67 21.02 -3.54
N PRO A 47 12.70 21.08 -4.41
CA PRO A 47 13.93 21.81 -4.12
C PRO A 47 13.74 23.33 -3.99
N ASP A 48 14.79 24.02 -3.54
CA ASP A 48 14.84 25.48 -3.60
C ASP A 48 14.64 25.97 -5.05
N PRO A 49 13.74 26.93 -5.32
CA PRO A 49 13.49 27.47 -6.66
C PRO A 49 14.76 28.00 -7.36
N ASP A 50 15.75 28.48 -6.62
CA ASP A 50 17.00 29.00 -7.14
C ASP A 50 17.97 27.88 -7.56
N ASP A 51 17.74 26.63 -7.12
CA ASP A 51 18.47 25.44 -7.60
C ASP A 51 17.81 24.84 -8.85
N HIS A 52 17.94 25.56 -9.95
CA HIS A 52 17.30 25.21 -11.23
C HIS A 52 17.58 23.78 -11.71
N ARG A 53 18.77 23.24 -11.43
CA ARG A 53 19.14 21.87 -11.84
C ARG A 53 18.36 20.83 -11.04
N ARG A 54 18.29 20.99 -9.72
CA ARG A 54 17.51 20.07 -8.88
C ARG A 54 16.03 20.22 -9.16
N MET A 55 15.55 21.44 -9.39
CA MET A 55 14.18 21.70 -9.82
C MET A 55 13.83 20.95 -11.12
N ALA A 56 14.67 21.04 -12.16
CA ALA A 56 14.44 20.31 -13.40
C ALA A 56 14.39 18.78 -13.19
N GLY A 57 15.23 18.25 -12.30
CA GLY A 57 15.21 16.84 -11.90
C GLY A 57 13.91 16.45 -11.20
N ALA A 58 13.44 17.26 -10.23
CA ALA A 58 12.19 17.03 -9.52
C ALA A 58 10.99 17.06 -10.47
N VAL A 59 10.90 18.06 -11.36
CA VAL A 59 9.83 18.16 -12.37
C VAL A 59 9.83 16.95 -13.30
N SER A 60 11.00 16.51 -13.77
CA SER A 60 11.14 15.32 -14.62
C SER A 60 10.68 14.05 -13.91
N ASN A 61 11.07 13.85 -12.64
CA ASN A 61 10.64 12.70 -11.85
C ASN A 61 9.14 12.72 -11.54
N ILE A 62 8.59 13.89 -11.16
CA ILE A 62 7.15 14.06 -10.95
C ILE A 62 6.41 13.70 -12.24
N SER A 63 6.80 14.25 -13.39
CA SER A 63 6.20 13.89 -14.68
C SER A 63 6.29 12.39 -14.96
N ARG A 64 7.44 11.76 -14.72
CA ARG A 64 7.67 10.34 -14.97
C ARG A 64 6.80 9.42 -14.09
N TYR A 65 6.71 9.70 -12.80
CA TYR A 65 6.07 8.80 -11.85
C TYR A 65 4.59 9.12 -11.64
N CYS A 66 4.20 10.40 -11.75
CA CYS A 66 2.83 10.85 -11.47
C CYS A 66 1.88 10.74 -12.65
N THR A 67 2.34 10.91 -13.88
CA THR A 67 1.43 10.91 -15.04
C THR A 67 0.65 9.60 -15.15
N GLY A 68 -0.67 9.70 -15.32
CA GLY A 68 -1.63 8.59 -15.44
C GLY A 68 -1.96 7.83 -14.16
N THR A 69 -1.38 8.20 -13.02
CA THR A 69 -1.65 7.52 -11.74
C THR A 69 -3.04 7.85 -11.16
N ASP A 70 -3.64 9.00 -11.44
CA ASP A 70 -5.01 9.33 -11.02
C ASP A 70 -6.05 8.45 -11.72
N ALA A 71 -5.88 8.27 -13.03
CA ALA A 71 -6.70 7.36 -13.82
C ALA A 71 -6.51 5.90 -13.38
N GLU A 72 -5.26 5.49 -13.13
CA GLU A 72 -4.95 4.14 -12.64
C GLU A 72 -5.56 3.87 -11.25
N LEU A 73 -5.50 4.83 -10.32
CA LEU A 73 -6.12 4.73 -9.01
C LEU A 73 -7.64 4.54 -9.12
N ALA A 74 -8.30 5.30 -9.99
CA ALA A 74 -9.74 5.16 -10.24
C ALA A 74 -10.08 3.75 -10.76
N LEU A 75 -9.30 3.24 -11.71
CA LEU A 75 -9.47 1.89 -12.27
C LEU A 75 -9.26 0.81 -11.21
N LEU A 76 -8.22 0.93 -10.38
CA LEU A 76 -7.94 -0.04 -9.32
C LEU A 76 -9.01 -0.04 -8.22
N ARG A 77 -9.50 1.14 -7.82
CA ARG A 77 -10.61 1.26 -6.85
C ARG A 77 -11.89 0.60 -7.37
N ALA A 78 -12.18 0.74 -8.66
CA ALA A 78 -13.31 0.06 -9.28
C ALA A 78 -13.10 -1.47 -9.36
N ARG A 79 -11.92 -1.91 -9.80
CA ARG A 79 -11.57 -3.34 -9.96
C ARG A 79 -11.61 -4.11 -8.63
N TYR A 80 -11.14 -3.49 -7.55
CA TYR A 80 -11.00 -4.14 -6.24
C TYR A 80 -12.04 -3.68 -5.22
N ILE A 81 -13.23 -3.28 -5.67
CA ILE A 81 -14.31 -2.81 -4.80
C ILE A 81 -14.75 -3.86 -3.77
N ASP A 82 -14.65 -5.15 -4.08
CA ASP A 82 -15.05 -6.23 -3.15
C ASP A 82 -13.90 -6.73 -2.26
N SER A 83 -12.73 -6.10 -2.31
CA SER A 83 -11.56 -6.44 -1.48
C SER A 83 -11.35 -5.40 -0.37
N PRO A 84 -11.79 -5.65 0.88
CA PRO A 84 -11.64 -4.69 1.98
C PRO A 84 -10.19 -4.25 2.19
N ARG A 85 -9.26 -5.20 2.07
CA ARG A 85 -7.82 -4.93 2.21
C ARG A 85 -7.29 -3.99 1.13
N VAL A 86 -7.58 -4.26 -0.14
CA VAL A 86 -7.10 -3.40 -1.24
C VAL A 86 -7.79 -2.05 -1.20
N ARG A 87 -9.09 -1.99 -0.91
CA ARG A 87 -9.80 -0.72 -0.71
C ARG A 87 -9.15 0.14 0.37
N GLN A 88 -8.83 -0.45 1.52
CA GLN A 88 -8.21 0.29 2.62
C GLN A 88 -6.84 0.85 2.23
N LEU A 89 -6.03 0.07 1.50
CA LEU A 89 -4.74 0.54 0.98
C LEU A 89 -4.93 1.68 -0.02
N LEU A 90 -5.80 1.51 -1.02
CA LEU A 90 -6.02 2.51 -2.06
C LEU A 90 -6.74 3.77 -1.55
N ALA A 91 -7.41 3.71 -0.40
CA ALA A 91 -8.05 4.88 0.23
C ALA A 91 -7.03 5.90 0.76
N GLY A 92 -5.78 5.49 0.98
CA GLY A 92 -4.72 6.38 1.45
C GLY A 92 -4.21 7.37 0.39
N TYR A 93 -4.48 7.11 -0.89
CA TYR A 93 -4.01 7.98 -1.98
C TYR A 93 -5.03 9.06 -2.35
N GLU A 94 -4.52 10.27 -2.58
CA GLU A 94 -5.30 11.40 -3.12
C GLU A 94 -5.86 11.07 -4.51
N THR A 95 -7.10 11.49 -4.79
CA THR A 95 -7.77 11.15 -6.05
C THR A 95 -7.25 11.94 -7.25
N LYS A 96 -6.71 13.14 -7.02
CA LYS A 96 -6.28 14.07 -8.07
C LYS A 96 -5.01 14.78 -7.63
N ILE A 97 -3.88 14.43 -8.25
CA ILE A 97 -2.58 15.08 -8.05
C ILE A 97 -1.96 15.58 -9.37
N GLU A 98 -2.43 15.05 -10.50
CA GLU A 98 -1.91 15.41 -11.81
C GLU A 98 -2.50 16.74 -12.23
N ALA A 99 -1.69 17.56 -12.91
CA ALA A 99 -2.18 18.76 -13.56
C ALA A 99 -3.28 18.40 -14.57
N ASP A 100 -4.20 19.34 -14.81
CA ASP A 100 -5.19 19.15 -15.87
C ASP A 100 -4.49 19.13 -17.24
N PRO A 101 -4.90 18.25 -18.16
CA PRO A 101 -4.36 18.26 -19.51
C PRO A 101 -4.76 19.58 -20.19
N ASP A 102 -3.75 20.29 -20.73
CA ASP A 102 -3.94 21.46 -21.58
C ASP A 102 -4.64 21.12 -22.91
#